data_AF-W1P622-F1
#
_entry.id   AF-W1P622-F1
#
_cell.length_a   1.000
_cell.length_b   1.000
_cell.length_c   1.000
_cell.angle_alpha   90.00
_cell.angle_beta   90.00
_cell.angle_gamma   90.00
#
_symmetry.space_group_name_H-M   'P 1'
#
loop_
_entity.id
_entity.type
_entity.pdbx_description
1 polymer ?
#
loop_
_entity_poly.entity_id
_entity_poly.type
_entity_poly.pdbx_seq_one_letter_code
_entity_poly.pdbx_strand_id
1 'polypeptide(L)'
;GCGVISLENLLFFAQYYPTSFRRLLFKLDGKRATWEYPFAVAGINVTFMLIQMLDLYSAKPKSLPGINFLKILSADEDAFDVLYCIAFAMMDAQWLAMRASYMDFNEVLRVSRIQLERELSLEDVHRIRDLPAHNLLYR
;
A
#
# COMPACT_ATOMS: atom_id res chain seq x y z
N GLY A 1 -11.01 15.09 -2.41
CA GLY A 1 -10.79 13.70 -2.85
C GLY A 1 -9.31 13.48 -3.11
N CYS A 2 -8.81 12.25 -3.03
CA CYS A 2 -7.36 11.97 -3.07
C CYS A 2 -6.75 11.92 -4.48
N GLY A 3 -7.41 12.50 -5.49
CA GLY A 3 -7.08 12.30 -6.91
C GLY A 3 -5.65 12.70 -7.28
N VAL A 4 -5.20 13.90 -6.87
CA VAL A 4 -3.84 14.38 -7.16
C VAL A 4 -2.78 13.58 -6.39
N ILE A 5 -2.98 13.37 -5.09
CA ILE A 5 -2.05 12.59 -4.25
C ILE A 5 -1.88 11.16 -4.80
N SER A 6 -2.97 10.50 -5.18
CA SER A 6 -2.89 9.15 -5.74
C SER A 6 -2.14 9.09 -7.08
N LEU A 7 -2.18 10.17 -7.86
CA LEU A 7 -1.42 10.27 -9.10
C LEU A 7 0.08 10.45 -8.83
N GLU A 8 0.42 11.32 -7.86
CA GLU A 8 1.79 11.50 -7.40
C GLU A 8 2.37 10.18 -6.85
N ASN A 9 1.59 9.44 -6.06
CA ASN A 9 2.00 8.14 -5.56
C ASN A 9 2.23 7.11 -6.69
N LEU A 10 1.36 7.08 -7.71
CA LEU A 10 1.56 6.22 -8.88
C LEU A 10 2.79 6.61 -9.68
N LEU A 11 3.05 7.92 -9.82
CA LEU A 11 4.24 8.44 -10.51
C LEU A 11 5.51 8.06 -9.75
N PHE A 12 5.53 8.23 -8.43
CA PHE A 12 6.61 7.77 -7.57
C PHE A 12 6.84 6.27 -7.74
N PHE A 13 5.78 5.46 -7.67
CA PHE A 13 5.89 4.01 -7.81
C PHE A 13 6.51 3.61 -9.16
N ALA A 14 6.08 4.26 -10.25
CA ALA A 14 6.63 4.02 -11.58
C ALA A 14 8.11 4.43 -11.71
N GLN A 15 8.54 5.51 -11.03
CA GLN A 15 9.90 6.02 -11.10
C GLN A 15 10.89 5.21 -10.24
N TYR A 16 10.52 4.90 -9.00
CA TYR A 16 11.43 4.31 -8.01
C TYR A 16 11.37 2.77 -7.98
N TYR A 17 10.24 2.16 -8.34
CA TYR A 17 10.12 0.70 -8.43
C TYR A 17 9.51 0.25 -9.77
N PRO A 18 10.13 0.60 -10.92
CA PRO A 18 9.56 0.38 -12.25
C PRO A 18 9.24 -1.09 -12.55
N THR A 19 10.04 -2.02 -12.04
CA THR A 19 9.82 -3.46 -12.21
C THR A 19 8.55 -3.91 -11.50
N SER A 20 8.41 -3.60 -10.22
CA SER A 20 7.20 -3.93 -9.43
C SER A 20 5.97 -3.21 -9.98
N PHE A 21 6.10 -1.93 -10.37
CA PHE A 21 5.02 -1.17 -10.98
C PHE A 21 4.51 -1.84 -12.26
N ARG A 22 5.41 -2.21 -13.20
CA ARG A 22 5.03 -2.91 -14.44
C ARG A 22 4.39 -4.27 -14.17
N ARG A 23 4.95 -5.02 -13.22
CA ARG A 23 4.44 -6.33 -12.79
C ARG A 23 2.98 -6.23 -12.33
N LEU A 24 2.68 -5.24 -11.49
CA LEU A 24 1.30 -4.97 -11.02
C LEU A 24 0.41 -4.38 -12.12
N LEU A 25 0.91 -3.45 -12.94
CA LEU A 25 0.13 -2.82 -14.02
C LEU A 25 -0.35 -3.86 -15.03
N PHE A 26 0.55 -4.75 -15.45
CA PHE A 26 0.27 -5.77 -16.46
C PHE A 26 -0.17 -7.13 -15.87
N LYS A 27 -0.34 -7.21 -14.54
CA LYS A 27 -0.79 -8.43 -13.83
C LYS A 27 0.05 -9.67 -14.18
N LEU A 28 1.39 -9.51 -14.20
CA LEU A 28 2.30 -10.52 -14.75
C LEU A 28 2.41 -11.80 -13.89
N ASP A 29 2.07 -11.72 -12.60
CA ASP A 29 2.23 -12.84 -11.67
C ASP A 29 0.94 -13.61 -11.43
N GLY A 30 1.09 -14.90 -11.19
CA GLY A 30 0.06 -15.76 -10.64
C GLY A 30 -1.11 -16.06 -11.60
N LYS A 31 -2.03 -16.90 -11.13
CA LYS A 31 -3.26 -17.18 -11.87
C LYS A 31 -4.31 -16.14 -11.50
N ARG A 32 -4.68 -15.31 -12.48
CA ARG A 32 -5.60 -14.19 -12.35
C ARG A 32 -7.03 -14.62 -12.67
N ALA A 33 -8.01 -13.96 -12.05
CA ALA A 33 -9.42 -14.12 -12.40
C ALA A 33 -9.70 -13.42 -13.74
N THR A 34 -10.80 -13.77 -14.40
CA THR A 34 -11.21 -13.02 -15.61
C THR A 34 -11.54 -11.56 -15.28
N TRP A 35 -12.17 -11.34 -14.12
CA TRP A 35 -12.52 -10.02 -13.61
C TRP A 35 -11.50 -9.55 -12.59
N GLU A 36 -10.40 -8.98 -13.08
CA GLU A 36 -9.34 -8.41 -12.25
C GLU A 36 -9.69 -7.03 -11.68
N TYR A 37 -8.93 -6.59 -10.67
CA TYR A 37 -9.06 -5.22 -10.18
C TYR A 37 -8.55 -4.20 -11.21
N PRO A 38 -9.25 -3.07 -11.40
CA PRO A 38 -8.76 -1.99 -12.26
C PRO A 38 -7.57 -1.31 -11.58
N PHE A 39 -6.42 -1.23 -12.26
CA PHE A 39 -5.17 -0.75 -11.66
C PHE A 39 -5.26 0.66 -11.07
N ALA A 40 -5.79 1.63 -11.82
CA ALA A 40 -5.93 3.01 -11.33
C ALA A 40 -6.94 3.11 -10.16
N VAL A 41 -8.03 2.34 -10.22
CA VAL A 41 -9.04 2.30 -9.14
C VAL A 41 -8.43 1.72 -7.86
N ALA A 42 -7.63 0.66 -7.97
CA ALA A 42 -6.86 0.13 -6.85
C ALA A 42 -5.90 1.17 -6.29
N GLY A 43 -5.13 1.87 -7.14
CA GLY A 43 -4.20 2.90 -6.70
C GLY A 43 -4.86 4.03 -5.90
N ILE A 44 -6.02 4.52 -6.35
CA ILE A 44 -6.78 5.55 -5.61
C ILE A 44 -7.25 5.01 -4.25
N ASN A 45 -7.76 3.78 -4.21
CA ASN A 45 -8.27 3.19 -2.98
C ASN A 45 -7.16 2.86 -1.98
N VAL A 46 -5.97 2.45 -2.44
CA VAL A 46 -4.79 2.27 -1.58
C VAL A 46 -4.41 3.60 -0.93
N THR A 47 -4.35 4.68 -1.70
CA THR A 47 -4.07 6.03 -1.18
C THR A 47 -5.08 6.41 -0.09
N PHE A 48 -6.37 6.24 -0.38
CA PHE A 48 -7.45 6.57 0.54
C PHE A 48 -7.40 5.72 1.82
N MET A 49 -7.17 4.41 1.68
CA MET A 49 -7.01 3.48 2.79
C MET A 49 -5.87 3.91 3.71
N LEU A 50 -4.70 4.29 3.16
CA LEU A 50 -3.55 4.75 3.95
C LEU A 50 -3.86 6.04 4.71
N ILE A 51 -4.46 7.04 4.05
CA ILE A 51 -4.84 8.31 4.69
C ILE A 51 -5.79 8.07 5.87
N GLN A 52 -6.76 7.17 5.71
CA GLN A 52 -7.70 6.83 6.79
C GLN A 52 -7.04 6.01 7.91
N MET A 53 -6.27 4.99 7.55
CA MET A 53 -5.59 4.09 8.49
C MET A 53 -4.61 4.85 9.41
N LEU A 54 -3.91 5.82 8.84
CA LEU A 54 -2.88 6.61 9.52
C LEU A 54 -3.41 7.90 10.14
N ASP A 55 -4.70 8.21 9.95
CA ASP A 55 -5.37 9.40 10.51
C ASP A 55 -4.67 10.72 10.09
N LEU A 56 -4.21 10.81 8.82
CA LEU A 56 -3.38 11.93 8.33
C LEU A 56 -4.11 13.28 8.20
N TYR A 57 -5.44 13.29 8.31
CA TYR A 57 -6.23 14.51 8.35
C TYR A 57 -6.33 15.11 9.77
N SER A 58 -5.94 14.36 10.79
CA SER A 58 -5.97 14.79 12.19
C SER A 58 -4.67 15.50 12.58
N ALA A 59 -4.74 16.47 13.49
CA ALA A 59 -3.54 17.17 13.98
C ALA A 59 -2.52 16.23 14.65
N LYS A 60 -2.99 15.10 15.20
CA LYS A 60 -2.15 14.03 15.72
C LYS A 60 -2.88 12.68 15.58
N PRO A 61 -2.25 11.66 14.98
CA PRO A 61 -2.83 10.32 14.89
C PRO A 61 -3.10 9.74 16.27
N LYS A 62 -4.25 9.07 16.42
CA LYS A 62 -4.64 8.40 17.67
C LYS A 62 -4.31 6.90 17.69
N SER A 63 -4.13 6.30 16.52
CA SER A 63 -3.82 4.88 16.39
C SER A 63 -2.32 4.63 16.55
N LEU A 64 -1.93 3.47 17.10
CA LEU A 64 -0.52 3.07 17.22
C LEU A 64 0.20 3.05 15.85
N PRO A 65 -0.37 2.48 14.77
CA PRO A 65 0.23 2.55 13.44
C PRO A 65 0.46 3.98 12.96
N GLY A 66 -0.52 4.87 13.17
CA GLY A 66 -0.40 6.27 12.77
C GLY A 66 0.67 7.02 13.56
N ILE A 67 0.75 6.79 14.87
CA ILE A 67 1.79 7.37 15.74
C ILE A 67 3.18 6.90 15.33
N ASN A 68 3.35 5.60 15.07
CA ASN A 68 4.63 5.04 14.63
C ASN A 68 5.02 5.55 13.24
N PHE A 69 4.08 5.57 12.30
CA PHE A 69 4.32 6.10 10.97
C PHE A 69 4.71 7.59 11.00
N LEU A 70 4.08 8.40 11.84
CA LEU A 70 4.44 9.81 11.96
C LEU A 70 5.91 10.01 12.41
N LYS A 71 6.44 9.12 13.26
CA LYS A 71 7.86 9.13 13.62
C LYS A 71 8.74 8.79 12.43
N ILE A 72 8.38 7.77 11.64
CA ILE A 72 9.10 7.39 10.42
C ILE A 72 9.11 8.56 9.43
N LEU A 73 7.94 9.14 9.17
CA LEU A 73 7.76 10.27 8.25
C LEU A 73 8.59 11.49 8.66
N SER A 74 8.76 11.73 9.97
CA SER A 74 9.59 12.84 10.46
C SER A 74 11.08 12.71 10.13
N ALA A 75 11.54 11.49 9.78
CA ALA A 75 12.92 11.19 9.44
C ALA A 75 13.13 10.88 7.95
N ASP A 76 12.06 10.65 7.18
CA ASP A 76 12.09 10.24 5.78
C ASP A 76 10.88 10.85 5.05
N GLU A 77 11.13 11.86 4.22
CA GLU A 77 10.09 12.60 3.48
C GLU A 77 9.35 11.71 2.47
N ASP A 78 10.03 10.68 1.93
CA ASP A 78 9.47 9.74 0.96
C ASP A 78 8.69 8.59 1.64
N ALA A 79 8.61 8.56 2.99
CA ALA A 79 8.05 7.42 3.71
C ALA A 79 6.60 7.09 3.31
N PHE A 80 5.79 8.10 3.00
CA PHE A 80 4.42 7.87 2.56
C PHE A 80 4.34 7.25 1.16
N ASP A 81 5.15 7.75 0.22
CA ASP A 81 5.19 7.21 -1.14
C ASP A 81 5.75 5.79 -1.18
N VAL A 82 6.77 5.50 -0.37
CA VAL A 82 7.28 4.13 -0.21
C VAL A 82 6.22 3.24 0.44
N LEU A 83 5.52 3.71 1.50
CA LEU A 83 4.43 2.96 2.11
C LEU A 83 3.30 2.66 1.11
N TYR A 84 2.98 3.61 0.24
CA TYR A 84 2.03 3.41 -0.85
C TYR A 84 2.44 2.26 -1.77
N CYS A 85 3.71 2.24 -2.21
CA CYS A 85 4.24 1.17 -3.05
C CYS A 85 4.10 -0.19 -2.36
N ILE A 86 4.48 -0.26 -1.07
CA ILE A 86 4.37 -1.47 -0.25
C ILE A 86 2.91 -1.92 -0.14
N ALA A 87 2.01 -0.99 0.17
CA ALA A 87 0.59 -1.27 0.34
C ALA A 87 -0.05 -1.81 -0.95
N PHE A 88 0.33 -1.26 -2.10
CA PHE A 88 -0.18 -1.74 -3.39
C PHE A 88 0.39 -3.13 -3.73
N ALA A 89 1.69 -3.36 -3.51
CA ALA A 89 2.28 -4.68 -3.68
C ALA A 89 1.67 -5.73 -2.72
N MET A 90 1.36 -5.33 -1.48
CA MET A 90 0.66 -6.16 -0.51
C MET A 90 -0.77 -6.48 -0.95
N MET A 91 -1.53 -5.48 -1.44
CA MET A 91 -2.86 -5.70 -1.98
C MET A 91 -2.85 -6.73 -3.12
N ASP A 92 -1.90 -6.63 -4.06
CA ASP A 92 -1.77 -7.59 -5.15
C ASP A 92 -1.43 -9.01 -4.64
N ALA A 93 -0.54 -9.10 -3.64
CA ALA A 93 -0.21 -10.37 -3.02
C ALA A 93 -1.42 -11.01 -2.32
N GLN A 94 -2.23 -10.22 -1.61
CA GLN A 94 -3.47 -10.70 -1.00
C GLN A 94 -4.51 -11.11 -2.05
N TRP A 95 -4.65 -10.33 -3.12
CA TRP A 95 -5.52 -10.65 -4.25
C TRP A 95 -5.22 -12.05 -4.82
N LEU A 96 -3.94 -12.33 -5.07
CA LEU A 96 -3.48 -13.63 -5.56
C LEU A 96 -3.70 -14.75 -4.54
N ALA A 97 -3.34 -14.51 -3.27
CA ALA A 97 -3.49 -15.50 -2.21
C ALA A 97 -4.96 -15.92 -2.01
N MET A 98 -5.87 -14.97 -2.12
CA MET A 98 -7.32 -15.18 -1.98
C MET A 98 -7.98 -15.71 -3.26
N ARG A 99 -7.26 -15.76 -4.39
CA ARG A 99 -7.83 -16.03 -5.72
C ARG A 99 -9.01 -15.10 -6.03
N ALA A 100 -8.84 -13.84 -5.66
CA ALA A 100 -9.88 -12.83 -5.66
C ALA A 100 -10.36 -12.48 -7.08
N SER A 101 -11.60 -12.03 -7.15
CA SER A 101 -12.21 -11.39 -8.30
C SER A 101 -12.57 -9.94 -7.96
N TYR A 102 -13.04 -9.19 -8.96
CA TYR A 102 -13.57 -7.84 -8.77
C TYR A 102 -14.57 -7.72 -7.61
N MET A 103 -15.39 -8.75 -7.37
CA MET A 103 -16.39 -8.76 -6.29
C MET A 103 -15.75 -8.72 -4.89
N ASP A 104 -14.50 -9.18 -4.76
CA ASP A 104 -13.77 -9.30 -3.50
C ASP A 104 -12.91 -8.06 -3.20
N PHE A 105 -12.95 -7.04 -4.06
CA PHE A 105 -12.04 -5.89 -4.01
C PHE A 105 -11.98 -5.21 -2.63
N ASN A 106 -13.15 -4.95 -2.02
CA ASN A 106 -13.21 -4.33 -0.71
C ASN A 106 -12.65 -5.23 0.40
N GLU A 107 -12.83 -6.55 0.27
CA GLU A 107 -12.32 -7.51 1.23
C GLU A 107 -10.79 -7.63 1.15
N VAL A 108 -10.24 -7.63 -0.07
CA VAL A 108 -8.78 -7.62 -0.28
C VAL A 108 -8.15 -6.34 0.32
N LEU A 109 -8.76 -5.18 0.11
CA LEU A 109 -8.30 -3.93 0.74
C LEU A 109 -8.37 -4.00 2.26
N ARG A 110 -9.45 -4.54 2.82
CA ARG A 110 -9.61 -4.70 4.27
C ARG A 110 -8.52 -5.58 4.87
N VAL A 111 -8.22 -6.72 4.24
CA VAL A 111 -7.15 -7.64 4.69
C VAL A 111 -5.79 -6.98 4.57
N SER A 112 -5.52 -6.27 3.47
CA SER A 112 -4.27 -5.54 3.26
C SER A 112 -4.05 -4.46 4.32
N ARG A 113 -5.10 -3.70 4.66
CA ARG A 113 -5.08 -2.72 5.74
C ARG A 113 -4.68 -3.34 7.07
N ILE A 114 -5.35 -4.43 7.46
CA ILE A 114 -5.10 -5.11 8.74
C ILE A 114 -3.64 -5.59 8.81
N GLN A 115 -3.11 -6.10 7.71
CA GLN A 115 -1.72 -6.55 7.66
C GLN A 115 -0.73 -5.37 7.79
N LEU A 116 -0.98 -4.24 7.12
CA LEU A 116 -0.16 -3.03 7.29
C LEU A 116 -0.23 -2.44 8.70
N GLU A 117 -1.42 -2.40 9.32
CA GLU A 117 -1.59 -1.94 10.71
C GLU A 117 -0.75 -2.79 11.67
N ARG A 118 -0.69 -4.11 11.44
CA ARG A 118 0.15 -5.02 12.23
C ARG A 118 1.62 -4.73 12.03
N GLU A 119 2.09 -4.63 10.79
CA GLU A 119 3.51 -4.40 10.50
C GLU A 119 4.00 -3.03 11.03
N LEU A 120 3.19 -1.98 10.92
CA LEU A 120 3.52 -0.65 11.48
C LEU A 120 3.47 -0.60 13.02
N SER A 121 2.86 -1.60 13.66
CA SER A 121 2.79 -1.72 15.11
C SER A 121 3.93 -2.57 15.69
N LEU A 122 4.79 -3.15 14.86
CA LEU A 122 5.94 -3.92 15.32
C LEU A 122 6.96 -3.01 16.03
N GLU A 123 7.59 -3.54 17.09
CA GLU A 123 8.51 -2.76 17.93
C GLU A 123 9.84 -2.43 17.23
N ASP A 124 10.25 -3.27 16.28
CA ASP A 124 11.52 -3.21 15.54
C ASP A 124 11.41 -2.41 14.22
N VAL A 125 10.25 -1.83 13.92
CA VAL A 125 10.06 -0.98 12.74
C VAL A 125 10.39 0.47 13.07
N HIS A 126 11.52 0.97 12.56
CA HIS A 126 11.98 2.35 12.77
C HIS A 126 12.08 3.14 11.47
N ARG A 127 12.14 2.47 10.33
CA ARG A 127 12.14 3.02 8.97
C ARG A 127 11.11 2.30 8.12
N ILE A 128 10.67 2.94 7.05
CA ILE A 128 9.68 2.32 6.16
C ILE A 128 10.20 1.01 5.52
N ARG A 129 11.52 0.92 5.32
CA ARG A 129 12.19 -0.26 4.74
C ARG A 129 12.30 -1.45 5.70
N ASP A 130 12.05 -1.23 6.99
CA ASP A 130 12.07 -2.29 8.00
C ASP A 130 10.78 -3.13 7.97
N LEU A 131 9.73 -2.62 7.31
CA LEU A 131 8.48 -3.37 7.13
C LEU A 131 8.74 -4.69 6.39
N PRO A 132 8.29 -5.85 6.91
CA PRO A 132 8.43 -7.13 6.23
C PRO A 132 7.92 -7.11 4.77
N ALA A 133 6.83 -6.39 4.52
CA ALA A 133 6.24 -6.24 3.21
C ALA A 133 7.06 -5.40 2.22
N HIS A 134 8.09 -4.67 2.65
CA HIS A 134 9.01 -3.97 1.76
C HIS A 134 9.67 -4.92 0.74
N ASN A 135 9.87 -6.20 1.11
CA ASN A 135 10.40 -7.23 0.22
C ASN A 135 9.48 -7.52 -1.00
N LEU A 136 8.19 -7.18 -0.93
CA LEU A 136 7.25 -7.37 -2.05
C LEU A 136 7.60 -6.49 -3.27
N LEU A 137 8.34 -5.41 -3.06
CA LEU A 137 8.76 -4.48 -4.12
C LEU A 137 9.86 -5.06 -5.02
N TYR A 138 10.55 -6.12 -4.58
CA TYR A 138 11.71 -6.68 -5.27
C TYR A 138 11.53 -8.13 -5.72
N ARG A 139 10.30 -8.66 -5.62
CA ARG A 139 9.96 -9.99 -6.13
C ARG A 139 10.04 -10.10 -7.65
#